data_AF-A0A1E4SW85-F1
#
_entry.id   AF-A0A1E4SW85-F1
#
_cell.length_a   1.000
_cell.length_b   1.000
_cell.length_c   1.000
_cell.angle_alpha   90.00
_cell.angle_beta   90.00
_cell.angle_gamma   90.00
#
_symmetry.space_group_name_H-M   'P 1'
#
loop_
_entity.id
_entity.type
_entity.pdbx_description
1 polymer ?
#
loop_
_entity_poly.entity_id
_entity_poly.type
_entity_poly.pdbx_seq_one_letter_code
_entity_poly.pdbx_strand_id
1 'polypeptide(L)'
;DKFEFPKTKKDFITANTTPLYLNGVELESKKYAIENQEVLTVSALWDYLNELSLNNEDLDIDIPAIMEKLRGTETCHGYGPAYPLSSVNEVIKEHI
;
A
#
# COMPACT_ATOMS: atom_id res chain seq x y z
N ASP A 1 -4.12 -19.69 26.85
CA ASP A 1 -4.58 -19.00 25.63
C ASP A 1 -3.42 -18.65 24.72
N LYS A 2 -3.49 -19.06 23.45
CA LYS A 2 -2.51 -18.67 22.43
C LYS A 2 -3.08 -17.45 21.73
N PHE A 3 -2.34 -16.35 21.72
CA PHE A 3 -2.73 -15.16 20.97
C PHE A 3 -2.70 -15.51 19.47
N GLU A 4 -3.88 -15.48 18.83
CA GLU A 4 -3.99 -15.62 17.38
C GLU A 4 -4.02 -14.22 16.77
N PHE A 5 -2.96 -13.86 16.05
CA PHE A 5 -2.90 -12.59 15.34
C PHE A 5 -3.82 -12.64 14.12
N PRO A 6 -4.55 -11.55 13.80
CA PRO A 6 -5.46 -11.50 12.65
C PRO A 6 -4.77 -11.83 11.32
N LYS A 7 -5.44 -12.61 10.47
CA LYS A 7 -4.88 -13.09 9.19
C LYS A 7 -5.14 -12.16 8.02
N THR A 8 -6.14 -11.27 8.13
CA THR A 8 -6.47 -10.31 7.09
C THR A 8 -6.45 -8.89 7.64
N LYS A 9 -6.20 -7.90 6.77
CA LYS A 9 -6.32 -6.48 7.13
C LYS A 9 -7.70 -6.15 7.69
N LYS A 10 -8.76 -6.74 7.12
CA LYS A 10 -10.14 -6.56 7.62
C LYS A 10 -10.27 -7.06 9.05
N ASP A 11 -9.85 -8.29 9.32
CA ASP A 11 -9.91 -8.88 10.67
C ASP A 11 -9.09 -8.06 11.67
N PHE A 12 -7.92 -7.57 11.24
CA PHE A 12 -7.07 -6.72 12.07
C PHE A 12 -7.77 -5.41 12.44
N ILE A 13 -8.37 -4.73 11.46
CA ILE A 13 -9.07 -3.47 11.66
C ILE A 13 -10.30 -3.69 12.55
N THR A 14 -11.15 -4.69 12.24
CA THR A 14 -12.34 -5.00 13.03
C THR A 14 -11.99 -5.35 14.48
N ALA A 15 -10.88 -6.06 14.72
CA ALA A 15 -10.46 -6.46 16.07
C ALA A 15 -9.85 -5.32 16.89
N ASN A 16 -9.26 -4.30 16.25
CA ASN A 16 -8.47 -3.27 16.93
C ASN A 16 -9.04 -1.85 16.81
N THR A 17 -10.10 -1.65 16.04
CA THR A 17 -10.70 -0.33 15.82
C THR A 17 -12.21 -0.39 15.97
N THR A 18 -12.81 0.73 16.34
CA THR A 18 -14.27 0.86 16.29
C THR A 18 -14.67 1.15 14.84
N PRO A 19 -15.55 0.34 14.22
CA PRO A 19 -16.01 0.62 12.86
C PRO A 19 -16.67 1.99 12.80
N LEU A 20 -16.27 2.81 11.83
CA LEU A 20 -16.88 4.11 11.60
C LEU A 20 -18.08 3.94 10.68
N TYR A 21 -19.22 4.53 11.02
CA TYR A 21 -20.41 4.53 10.19
C TYR A 21 -20.76 5.94 9.75
N LEU A 22 -21.08 6.13 8.48
CA LEU A 22 -21.65 7.36 7.94
C LEU A 22 -23.02 7.04 7.34
N ASN A 23 -24.08 7.65 7.86
CA ASN A 23 -25.48 7.41 7.40
C ASN A 23 -25.88 5.92 7.39
N GLY A 24 -25.39 5.13 8.35
CA GLY A 24 -25.68 3.70 8.45
C GLY A 24 -24.86 2.79 7.54
N VAL A 25 -23.88 3.34 6.80
CA VAL A 25 -22.93 2.58 5.98
C VAL A 25 -21.59 2.52 6.70
N GLU A 26 -21.02 1.32 6.86
CA GLU A 26 -19.67 1.13 7.38
C GLU A 26 -18.66 1.77 6.42
N LEU A 27 -17.86 2.70 6.94
CA LEU A 27 -16.78 3.34 6.19
C LEU A 27 -15.62 2.37 6.09
N GLU A 28 -15.33 1.94 4.86
CA GLU A 28 -14.11 1.23 4.52
C GLU A 28 -12.87 2.03 4.95
N SER A 29 -11.84 1.33 5.44
CA SER A 29 -10.57 1.98 5.76
C SER A 29 -10.03 2.66 4.51
N LYS A 30 -9.90 3.99 4.53
CA LYS A 30 -9.36 4.72 3.38
C LYS A 30 -7.93 4.26 3.12
N LYS A 31 -7.64 3.94 1.88
CA LYS A 31 -6.27 4.00 1.37
C LYS A 31 -5.84 5.47 1.36
N TYR A 32 -4.56 5.74 1.61
CA TYR A 32 -4.05 7.11 1.55
C TYR A 32 -4.29 7.68 0.16
N ALA A 33 -4.84 8.88 0.07
CA ALA A 33 -5.09 9.55 -1.19
C ALA A 33 -4.76 11.04 -1.13
N ILE A 34 -4.08 11.56 -2.15
CA ILE A 34 -3.81 12.98 -2.37
C ILE A 34 -4.63 13.40 -3.59
N GLU A 35 -5.49 14.42 -3.48
CA GLU A 35 -6.31 14.91 -4.60
C GLU A 35 -7.09 13.80 -5.34
N ASN A 36 -7.64 12.83 -4.59
CA ASN A 36 -8.31 11.61 -5.09
C ASN A 36 -7.41 10.57 -5.79
N GLN A 37 -6.09 10.73 -5.77
CA GLN A 37 -5.13 9.73 -6.24
C GLN A 37 -4.65 8.87 -5.09
N GLU A 38 -4.75 7.53 -5.22
CA GLU A 38 -4.16 6.62 -4.24
C GLU A 38 -2.63 6.81 -4.19
N VAL A 39 -2.09 6.93 -2.98
CA VAL A 39 -0.66 7.07 -2.73
C VAL A 39 -0.17 5.98 -1.80
N LEU A 40 1.07 5.55 -1.99
CA LEU A 40 1.76 4.58 -1.15
C LEU A 40 2.88 5.29 -0.40
N THR A 41 2.83 5.28 0.94
CA THR A 41 3.99 5.66 1.74
C THR A 41 5.15 4.72 1.47
N VAL A 42 6.38 5.10 1.82
CA VAL A 42 7.58 4.26 1.59
C VAL A 42 7.40 2.81 2.10
N SER A 43 6.84 2.64 3.30
CA SER A 43 6.55 1.31 3.85
C SER A 43 5.46 0.58 3.06
N ALA A 44 4.37 1.27 2.70
CA ALA A 44 3.30 0.68 1.91
C ALA A 44 3.76 0.30 0.48
N LEU A 45 4.71 1.02 -0.09
CA LEU A 45 5.33 0.68 -1.37
C LEU A 45 6.14 -0.61 -1.27
N TRP A 46 6.95 -0.77 -0.22
CA TRP A 46 7.68 -2.02 0.02
C TRP A 46 6.72 -3.21 0.14
N ASP A 47 5.69 -3.09 0.98
CA ASP A 47 4.70 -4.15 1.17
C ASP A 47 4.03 -4.51 -0.17
N TYR A 48 3.65 -3.50 -0.96
CA TYR A 48 3.04 -3.68 -2.27
C TYR A 48 3.94 -4.44 -3.25
N LEU A 49 5.21 -4.05 -3.37
CA LEU A 49 6.16 -4.71 -4.28
C LEU A 49 6.48 -6.14 -3.83
N ASN A 50 6.64 -6.34 -2.52
CA ASN A 50 6.91 -7.65 -1.95
C ASN A 50 5.72 -8.60 -2.12
N GLU A 51 4.49 -8.14 -1.90
CA GLU A 51 3.27 -8.92 -2.19
C GLU A 51 3.14 -9.22 -3.69
N LEU A 52 3.47 -8.27 -4.56
CA LEU A 52 3.44 -8.48 -6.00
C LEU A 52 4.44 -9.55 -6.42
N SER A 53 5.65 -9.57 -5.87
CA SER A 53 6.67 -10.58 -6.13
C SER A 53 6.24 -11.96 -5.61
N LEU A 54 5.73 -12.04 -4.37
CA LEU A 54 5.29 -13.30 -3.76
C LEU A 54 4.09 -13.93 -4.47
N ASN A 55 3.16 -13.11 -4.99
CA ASN A 55 1.94 -13.61 -5.64
C ASN A 55 2.12 -13.90 -7.14
N ASN A 56 3.26 -13.54 -7.73
CA ASN A 56 3.54 -13.73 -9.15
C ASN A 56 4.94 -14.34 -9.33
N GLU A 57 5.08 -15.64 -9.06
CA GLU A 57 6.36 -16.37 -9.14
C GLU A 57 7.00 -16.30 -10.55
N ASP A 58 6.21 -16.05 -11.60
CA ASP A 58 6.67 -15.90 -12.98
C ASP A 58 7.22 -14.49 -13.30
N LEU A 59 7.00 -13.51 -12.42
CA LEU A 59 7.48 -12.13 -12.61
C LEU A 59 8.77 -11.92 -11.82
N ASP A 60 9.87 -11.63 -12.53
CA ASP A 60 11.13 -11.22 -11.92
C ASP A 60 11.10 -9.71 -11.63
N ILE A 61 10.52 -9.35 -10.49
CA ILE A 61 10.36 -7.95 -10.09
C ILE A 61 11.68 -7.44 -9.49
N ASP A 62 12.38 -6.56 -10.21
CA ASP A 62 13.59 -5.89 -9.70
C ASP A 62 13.22 -4.76 -8.72
N ILE A 63 12.90 -5.15 -7.48
CA ILE A 63 12.54 -4.22 -6.39
C ILE A 63 13.63 -3.14 -6.18
N PRO A 64 14.94 -3.47 -6.11
CA PRO A 64 15.99 -2.46 -6.03
C PRO A 64 15.94 -1.40 -7.14
N ALA A 65 15.81 -1.81 -8.40
CA ALA A 65 15.77 -0.87 -9.54
C ALA A 65 14.51 0.00 -9.53
N ILE A 66 13.35 -0.58 -9.22
CA ILE A 66 12.09 0.16 -9.05
C ILE A 66 12.22 1.22 -7.95
N MET A 67 12.77 0.84 -6.80
CA MET A 67 12.98 1.76 -5.67
C MET A 67 14.01 2.85 -5.98
N GLU A 68 15.07 2.53 -6.72
CA GLU A 68 16.05 3.51 -7.18
C GLU A 68 15.42 4.53 -8.13
N LYS A 69 14.59 4.07 -9.07
CA LYS A 69 13.89 4.91 -10.05
C LYS A 69 12.88 5.85 -9.41
N LEU A 70 12.16 5.39 -8.39
CA LEU A 70 11.15 6.19 -7.69
C LEU A 70 11.79 7.24 -6.75
N ARG A 71 12.98 6.98 -6.21
CA ARG A 71 13.66 7.89 -5.28
C ARG A 71 13.73 9.32 -5.82
N GLY A 72 13.33 10.29 -5.01
CA GLY A 72 13.32 11.71 -5.36
C GLY A 72 12.05 12.18 -6.07
N THR A 73 11.11 11.27 -6.37
CA THR A 73 9.79 11.59 -6.93
C THR A 73 8.67 11.60 -5.88
N GLU A 74 9.03 11.49 -4.59
CA GLU A 74 8.10 11.45 -3.48
C GLU A 74 7.27 12.74 -3.41
N THR A 75 5.96 12.59 -3.26
CA THR A 75 5.07 13.66 -2.81
C THR A 75 5.03 13.67 -1.28
N CYS A 76 5.36 14.81 -0.67
CA CYS A 76 5.20 14.99 0.77
C CYS A 76 3.72 15.06 1.16
N HIS A 77 3.26 14.11 1.98
CA HIS A 77 1.94 14.10 2.58
C HIS A 77 2.05 14.33 4.10
N GLY A 78 0.96 14.71 4.76
CA GLY A 78 0.93 14.94 6.22
C GLY A 78 1.37 13.75 7.09
N TYR A 79 1.55 12.57 6.49
CA TYR A 79 2.02 11.34 7.12
C TYR A 79 3.42 10.89 6.64
N GLY A 80 4.12 11.72 5.87
CA GLY A 80 5.46 11.44 5.33
C GLY A 80 5.52 11.36 3.80
N PRO A 81 6.68 10.99 3.25
CA PRO A 81 6.88 10.82 1.81
C PRO A 81 6.02 9.67 1.27
N ALA A 82 5.34 9.91 0.15
CA ALA A 82 4.50 8.94 -0.53
C ALA A 82 4.59 9.07 -2.05
N TYR A 83 4.38 7.95 -2.73
CA TYR A 83 4.40 7.85 -4.19
C TYR A 83 2.97 7.67 -4.73
N PRO A 84 2.56 8.38 -5.78
CA PRO A 84 1.31 8.09 -6.47
C PRO A 84 1.33 6.65 -7.00
N LEU A 85 0.26 5.89 -6.74
CA LEU A 85 0.15 4.49 -7.19
C LEU A 85 0.27 4.37 -8.71
N SER A 86 -0.22 5.37 -9.46
CA SER A 86 -0.07 5.42 -10.92
C SER A 86 1.40 5.43 -11.35
N SER A 87 2.23 6.27 -10.72
CA SER A 87 3.65 6.37 -11.02
C SER A 87 4.42 5.11 -10.63
N VAL A 88 4.06 4.50 -9.50
CA VAL A 88 4.60 3.19 -9.08
C VAL A 88 4.30 2.12 -10.15
N ASN A 89 3.05 2.03 -10.61
CA ASN A 89 2.64 1.05 -11.62
C ASN A 89 3.31 1.28 -12.99
N GLU A 90 3.60 2.53 -13.35
CA GLU A 90 4.37 2.85 -14.57
C GLU A 90 5.81 2.34 -14.44
N VAL A 91 6.49 2.63 -13.32
CA VAL A 91 7.86 2.16 -13.10
C VAL A 91 7.93 0.64 -13.03
N ILE A 92 6.97 -0.03 -12.39
CA ILE A 92 6.91 -1.49 -12.37
C ILE A 92 6.90 -2.03 -13.79
N LYS A 93 6.02 -1.55 -14.67
CA LYS A 93 5.94 -2.01 -16.07
C LYS A 93 7.24 -1.85 -16.87
N GLU A 94 8.12 -0.93 -16.48
CA GLU A 94 9.44 -0.75 -17.10
C GLU A 94 10.48 -1.79 -16.62
N HIS A 95 10.20 -2.49 -15.51
CA HIS A 95 11.14 -3.35 -14.77
C HIS A 95 10.57 -4.76 -14.47
N ILE A 96 9.65 -5.24 -15.32
CA ILE A 96 9.16 -6.64 -15.39
C ILE A 96 9.20 -7.14 -16.83
#